data_AF-A0A2E8LEH9-F1
#
_entry.id   AF-A0A2E8LEH9-F1
#
_cell.length_a   1.000
_cell.length_b   1.000
_cell.length_c   1.000
_cell.angle_alpha   90.00
_cell.angle_beta   90.00
_cell.angle_gamma   90.00
#
_symmetry.space_group_name_H-M   'P 1'
#
loop_
_entity.id
_entity.type
_entity.pdbx_description
1 polymer ?
#
loop_
_entity_poly.entity_id
_entity_poly.type
_entity_poly.pdbx_seq_one_letter_code
_entity_poly.pdbx_strand_id
1 'polypeptide(L)' 'GRGVLSAPPATLVPDGGPAATVVAWAGPWPVDERWWDPRRHRRRVRLQMVDGDGTARLLVLEAGAWKGAATYD' A
#
# COMPACT_ATOMS: atom_id res chain seq x y z
N GLY A 1 -1.66 -11.93 -12.59
CA GLY A 1 -2.53 -10.83 -12.15
C GLY A 1 -1.71 -9.57 -12.09
N ARG A 2 -2.09 -8.53 -12.85
CA ARG A 2 -1.29 -7.31 -13.00
C ARG A 2 -1.43 -6.29 -11.85
N GLY A 3 -2.16 -6.65 -10.79
CA GLY A 3 -2.43 -5.77 -9.66
C GLY A 3 -3.21 -4.54 -10.12
N VAL A 4 -4.53 -4.64 -10.21
CA VAL A 4 -5.38 -3.50 -10.58
C VAL A 4 -6.32 -3.25 -9.41
N LEU A 5 -6.41 -2.00 -8.94
CA LEU A 5 -7.44 -1.64 -7.97
C LEU A 5 -8.79 -1.68 -8.70
N SER A 6 -9.81 -2.24 -8.04
CA SER A 6 -11.16 -2.30 -8.60
C SER A 6 -11.83 -0.93 -8.72
N ALA A 7 -11.34 0.07 -7.96
CA ALA A 7 -11.77 1.45 -7.99
C ALA A 7 -10.63 2.35 -7.44
N PRO A 8 -10.66 3.67 -7.73
CA PRO A 8 -9.78 4.62 -7.05
C PRO A 8 -9.98 4.55 -5.53
N PRO A 9 -8.90 4.54 -4.73
CA PRO A 9 -9.00 4.63 -3.28
C PRO A 9 -9.52 6.02 -2.89
N ALA A 10 -10.55 6.07 -2.04
CA ALA A 10 -11.18 7.32 -1.60
C ALA A 10 -10.82 7.68 -0.15
N THR A 11 -10.56 6.69 0.69
CA THR A 11 -10.36 6.86 2.13
C THR A 11 -9.24 5.95 2.62
N LEU A 12 -8.40 6.48 3.50
CA LEU A 12 -7.36 5.75 4.23
C LEU A 12 -7.63 5.90 5.72
N VAL A 13 -7.55 4.80 6.47
CA VAL A 13 -7.62 4.80 7.93
C VAL A 13 -6.26 4.36 8.46
N PRO A 14 -5.38 5.30 8.88
CA PRO A 14 -4.11 4.95 9.50
C PRO A 14 -4.33 4.20 10.82
N ASP A 15 -3.39 3.33 11.18
CA ASP A 15 -3.45 2.64 12.47
C ASP A 15 -3.49 3.66 13.62
N GLY A 16 -4.58 3.65 14.39
CA GLY A 16 -4.78 4.57 15.52
C GLY A 16 -5.15 6.01 15.15
N GLY A 17 -5.40 6.30 13.86
CA GLY A 17 -5.78 7.63 13.37
C GLY A 17 -7.23 7.70 12.85
N PRO A 18 -7.78 8.92 12.69
CA PRO A 18 -9.05 9.10 12.01
C PRO A 18 -8.95 8.75 10.53
N ALA A 19 -10.10 8.47 9.91
CA ALA A 19 -10.18 8.34 8.46
C ALA A 19 -9.75 9.65 7.77
N ALA A 20 -8.96 9.52 6.71
CA ALA A 20 -8.48 10.63 5.90
C ALA A 20 -8.87 10.42 4.43
N THR A 21 -9.21 11.52 3.75
CA THR A 21 -9.50 11.52 2.31
C THR A 21 -8.20 11.31 1.54
N VAL A 22 -8.22 10.39 0.58
CA VAL A 22 -7.09 10.19 -0.34
C VAL A 22 -7.19 11.21 -1.47
N VAL A 23 -6.17 12.04 -1.62
CA VAL A 23 -6.12 13.09 -2.66
C VAL A 23 -5.23 12.69 -3.85
N ALA A 24 -4.26 11.81 -3.64
CA ALA A 24 -3.46 11.22 -4.70
C ALA A 24 -3.01 9.80 -4.33
N TRP A 25 -2.70 8.98 -5.34
CA TRP A 25 -2.20 7.63 -5.14
C TRP A 25 -1.39 7.16 -6.35
N ALA A 26 -0.51 6.18 -6.13
CA ALA A 26 0.29 5.54 -7.18
C ALA A 26 0.47 4.05 -6.90
N GLY A 27 0.45 3.25 -7.96
CA GLY A 27 0.49 1.78 -7.92
C GLY A 27 -0.81 1.16 -8.45
N PRO A 28 -1.22 -0.02 -7.98
CA PRO A 28 -0.51 -0.89 -7.04
C PRO A 28 0.63 -1.64 -7.76
N TRP A 29 1.81 -1.74 -7.12
CA TRP A 29 2.98 -2.41 -7.69
C TRP A 29 3.17 -3.79 -7.07
N PRO A 30 2.95 -4.89 -7.81
CA PRO A 30 3.34 -6.22 -7.36
C PRO A 30 4.86 -6.30 -7.21
N VAL A 31 5.32 -6.81 -6.06
CA VAL A 31 6.73 -7.04 -5.77
C VAL A 31 6.92 -8.51 -5.43
N ASP A 32 7.90 -9.11 -6.08
CA ASP A 32 8.35 -10.46 -5.79
C ASP A 32 9.70 -10.41 -5.07
N GLU A 33 9.69 -10.63 -3.75
CA GLU A 33 10.88 -10.56 -2.90
C GLU A 33 11.47 -11.96 -2.71
N ARG A 34 12.80 -12.06 -2.80
CA ARG A 34 13.54 -13.31 -2.59
C ARG A 34 13.03 -14.46 -3.47
N TRP A 35 12.62 -14.14 -4.70
CA TRP A 35 12.13 -15.11 -5.69
C TRP A 35 13.12 -16.25 -5.97
N TRP A 36 14.41 -16.04 -5.71
CA TRP A 36 15.49 -17.03 -5.85
C TRP A 36 15.58 -18.02 -4.68
N ASP A 37 14.92 -17.77 -3.56
CA ASP A 37 14.92 -18.64 -2.37
C ASP A 37 13.49 -19.09 -2.07
N PRO A 38 13.10 -20.32 -2.45
CA PRO A 38 11.73 -20.82 -2.25
C PRO A 38 11.24 -20.76 -0.79
N ARG A 39 12.14 -20.81 0.20
CA ARG A 39 11.76 -20.75 1.63
C ARG A 39 11.55 -19.32 2.10
N ARG A 40 12.18 -18.34 1.46
CA ARG A 40 12.11 -16.93 1.83
C ARG A 40 11.33 -16.08 0.84
N HIS A 41 10.83 -16.68 -0.25
CA HIS A 41 9.99 -16.06 -1.26
C HIS A 41 8.76 -15.37 -0.65
N ARG A 42 8.55 -14.10 -0.97
CA ARG A 42 7.39 -13.32 -0.53
C ARG A 42 6.80 -12.54 -1.70
N ARG A 43 5.49 -12.63 -1.86
CA ARG A 43 4.73 -11.81 -2.81
C ARG A 43 4.02 -10.71 -2.04
N ARG A 44 4.29 -9.46 -2.44
CA ARG A 44 3.72 -8.26 -1.83
C ARG A 44 3.11 -7.38 -2.90
N VAL A 45 2.27 -6.44 -2.49
CA VAL A 45 1.84 -5.34 -3.34
C VAL A 45 2.10 -4.04 -2.61
N ARG A 46 2.75 -3.07 -3.26
CA ARG A 46 2.99 -1.74 -2.71
C ARG A 46 1.98 -0.76 -3.29
N LEU A 47 1.50 0.16 -2.48
CA LEU A 47 0.59 1.23 -2.88
C LEU A 47 1.00 2.49 -2.13
N GLN A 48 1.17 3.60 -2.84
CA GLN A 48 1.41 4.89 -2.22
C GLN A 48 0.13 5.70 -2.24
N MET A 49 -0.17 6.37 -1.14
CA MET A 49 -1.30 7.28 -1.00
C MET A 49 -0.83 8.60 -0.41
N VAL A 50 -1.52 9.68 -0.75
CA VAL A 50 -1.39 11.00 -0.14
C VAL A 50 -2.75 11.36 0.44
N ASP A 51 -2.79 11.75 1.70
CA ASP A 51 -4.02 12.20 2.36
C ASP A 51 -4.22 13.71 2.20
N GLY A 52 -5.36 14.21 2.69
CA GLY A 52 -5.77 15.60 2.51
C GLY A 52 -4.89 16.64 3.20
N ASP A 53 -4.04 16.24 4.15
CA ASP A 53 -3.07 17.14 4.79
C ASP A 53 -1.72 17.16 4.06
N GLY A 54 -1.53 16.30 3.06
CA GLY A 54 -0.31 16.19 2.27
C GLY A 54 0.60 15.03 2.69
N THR A 55 0.29 14.36 3.80
CA THR A 55 1.07 13.21 4.28
C THR A 55 1.00 12.05 3.29
N ALA A 56 2.16 11.61 2.81
CA ALA A 56 2.29 10.45 1.95
C ALA A 56 2.56 9.17 2.77
N ARG A 57 1.80 8.11 2.50
CA ARG A 57 1.91 6.82 3.19
C ARG A 57 2.17 5.70 2.19
N LEU A 58 3.14 4.85 2.50
CA LEU A 58 3.42 3.63 1.76
C LEU A 58 2.72 2.46 2.44
N LEU A 59 1.85 1.78 1.69
CA LEU A 59 1.12 0.60 2.13
C LEU A 59 1.68 -0.66 1.46
N VAL A 60 1.69 -1.75 2.20
CA VAL A 60 2.09 -3.07 1.73
C VAL A 60 0.98 -4.08 1.99
N LEU A 61 0.48 -4.73 0.93
CA LEU A 61 -0.38 -5.89 1.01
C LEU A 61 0.48 -7.14 1.09
N GLU A 62 0.35 -7.90 2.18
CA GLU A 62 0.95 -9.22 2.35
C GLU A 62 -0.06 -10.13 3.05
N ALA A 63 -0.19 -11.37 2.59
CA ALA A 63 -1.12 -12.35 3.16
C ALA A 63 -2.58 -11.85 3.28
N GLY A 64 -3.03 -11.01 2.34
CA GLY A 64 -4.39 -10.47 2.31
C GLY A 64 -4.66 -9.27 3.21
N ALA A 65 -3.65 -8.78 3.94
CA ALA A 65 -3.78 -7.61 4.81
C ALA A 65 -2.88 -6.45 4.37
N TRP A 66 -3.44 -5.24 4.32
CA TRP A 66 -2.68 -4.01 4.14
C TRP A 66 -2.03 -3.59 5.45
N LYS A 67 -0.78 -3.12 5.37
CA LYS A 67 -0.01 -2.58 6.49
C LYS A 67 0.69 -1.30 6.09
N GLY A 68 0.80 -0.34 7.02
CA GLY A 68 1.69 0.81 6.86
C GLY A 68 3.15 0.37 6.86
N ALA A 69 3.91 0.79 5.86
CA ALA A 69 5.34 0.51 5.72
C ALA A 69 6.22 1.75 5.96
N ALA A 70 5.74 2.93 5.57
CA ALA A 70 6.40 4.21 5.81
C ALA A 70 5.37 5.35 5.76
N THR A 71 5.68 6.45 6.44
CA THR A 71 4.95 7.72 6.39
C THR A 71 5.96 8.83 6.09
N TYR A 72 5.57 9.77 5.24
CA TYR A 72 6.34 10.94 4.82
C TYR A 72 5.42 12.16 4.95
N ASP A 73 5.91 13.21 5.60
CA ASP A 73 5.27 14.53 5.74
C ASP A 73 6.01 15.54 4.84
#